data_AF-U6JZE6-F1
#
_entry.id   AF-U6JZE6-F1
#
_cell.length_a   1.000
_cell.length_b   1.000
_cell.length_c   1.000
_cell.angle_alpha   90.00
_cell.angle_beta   90.00
_cell.angle_gamma   90.00
#
_symmetry.space_group_name_H-M   'P 1'
#
loop_
_entity.id
_entity.type
_entity.pdbx_description
1 polymer ?
#
loop_
_entity_poly.entity_id
_entity_poly.type
_entity_poly.pdbx_seq_one_letter_code
_entity_poly.pdbx_strand_id
1 'polypeptide(L)'
;MALELAKPVAERFLHFINKTGSPYHSVQAVKEILKNADFVELNERTKWEISCGGKYFVTRNDSCIAAFVVGESFGRGNTGGFCVTATHTDSPCLRLRPNAFAEKEGYHMNELSRVSPVSAIVRRRGELCLCNETQGSVECYGGGLWHTWFDRGLGMAGKVALRVGDKVEERLLRISKPLFYVPNLAIHLKTAEEIGAFKINKEQHLQPILCSAIAEQLSQGNEDEKQETKDAAQRLPPALERLVRQTIELPGAKLLDWDFCLMDATPSRLSGIHSEFIESPRLDNLASTFAAFEALVEAKQSKSDILMAVAFDHEEVGSESLSGANSNILETWMRRSLRALECEDDFYEILAKSFIVSSDMAHAVHPNYSDKHQSLHKPAMHKASFG
;
A
#
# COMPACT_ATOMS: atom_id res chain seq x y z
N MET A 1 21.71 9.01 -25.10
CA MET A 1 21.83 7.54 -25.27
C MET A 1 21.44 6.75 -24.01
N ALA A 2 22.22 6.71 -22.92
CA ALA A 2 21.87 5.87 -21.74
C ALA A 2 20.58 6.31 -21.01
N LEU A 3 20.39 7.62 -20.78
CA LEU A 3 19.14 8.14 -20.20
C LEU A 3 17.92 7.89 -21.09
N GLU A 4 18.09 8.01 -22.42
CA GLU A 4 17.01 7.74 -23.38
C GLU A 4 16.59 6.26 -23.39
N LEU A 5 17.54 5.34 -23.14
CA LEU A 5 17.26 3.91 -23.02
C LEU A 5 16.60 3.56 -21.68
N ALA A 6 16.93 4.27 -20.60
CA ALA A 6 16.37 4.04 -19.27
C ALA A 6 14.96 4.66 -19.11
N LYS A 7 14.67 5.74 -19.84
CA LYS A 7 13.42 6.50 -19.70
C LYS A 7 12.15 5.66 -19.89
N PRO A 8 12.03 4.78 -20.91
CA PRO A 8 10.86 3.92 -21.05
C PRO A 8 10.64 2.99 -19.85
N VAL A 9 11.70 2.48 -19.23
CA VAL A 9 11.60 1.63 -18.02
C VAL A 9 11.12 2.46 -16.83
N ALA A 10 11.66 3.67 -16.66
CA ALA A 10 11.21 4.58 -15.62
C ALA A 10 9.73 4.98 -15.81
N GLU A 11 9.28 5.21 -17.04
CA GLU A 11 7.88 5.52 -17.34
C GLU A 11 6.94 4.34 -17.03
N ARG A 12 7.34 3.09 -17.35
CA ARG A 12 6.59 1.89 -16.95
C ARG A 12 6.52 1.75 -15.44
N PHE A 13 7.63 1.99 -14.74
CA PHE A 13 7.65 1.99 -13.29
C PHE A 13 6.73 3.07 -12.69
N LEU A 14 6.76 4.29 -13.24
CA LEU A 14 5.86 5.37 -12.81
C LEU A 14 4.39 5.01 -13.04
N HIS A 15 4.06 4.34 -14.14
CA HIS A 15 2.72 3.81 -14.38
C HIS A 15 2.32 2.75 -13.34
N PHE A 16 3.23 1.82 -13.03
CA PHE A 16 3.02 0.80 -12.00
C PHE A 16 2.79 1.43 -10.62
N ILE A 17 3.71 2.26 -10.13
CA ILE A 17 3.67 2.79 -8.75
C ILE A 17 2.52 3.80 -8.53
N ASN A 18 2.08 4.51 -9.58
CA ASN A 18 0.94 5.42 -9.49
C ASN A 18 -0.42 4.70 -9.49
N LYS A 19 -0.47 3.38 -9.76
CA LYS A 19 -1.66 2.55 -9.54
C LYS A 19 -1.73 1.98 -8.12
N THR A 20 -0.62 2.00 -7.37
CA THR A 20 -0.56 1.47 -6.00
C THR A 20 -1.06 2.48 -4.96
N GLY A 21 -0.96 2.10 -3.69
CA GLY A 21 -1.43 2.89 -2.54
C GLY A 21 -1.57 2.06 -1.26
N SER A 22 -1.65 0.74 -1.41
CA SER A 22 -1.61 -0.25 -0.32
C SER A 22 -0.98 -1.55 -0.85
N PRO A 23 -0.57 -2.49 0.03
CA PRO A 23 -0.04 -3.79 -0.40
C PRO A 23 -0.97 -4.54 -1.36
N TYR A 24 -2.29 -4.42 -1.15
CA TYR A 24 -3.30 -5.01 -2.03
C TYR A 24 -3.27 -4.46 -3.46
N HIS A 25 -3.07 -3.14 -3.60
CA HIS A 25 -2.95 -2.52 -4.91
C HIS A 25 -1.60 -2.79 -5.56
N SER A 26 -0.54 -2.98 -4.76
CA SER A 26 0.76 -3.45 -5.24
C SER A 26 0.63 -4.84 -5.87
N VAL A 27 0.00 -5.80 -5.19
CA VAL A 27 -0.29 -7.12 -5.75
C VAL A 27 -1.17 -7.03 -6.98
N GLN A 28 -2.23 -6.23 -6.96
CA GLN A 28 -3.10 -6.06 -8.12
C GLN A 28 -2.34 -5.51 -9.35
N ALA A 29 -1.44 -4.54 -9.16
CA ALA A 29 -0.60 -4.01 -10.23
C ALA A 29 0.39 -5.06 -10.76
N VAL A 30 0.96 -5.91 -9.88
CA VAL A 30 1.80 -7.05 -10.31
C VAL A 30 0.98 -8.09 -11.08
N LYS A 31 -0.25 -8.40 -10.66
CA LYS A 31 -1.16 -9.29 -11.40
C LYS A 31 -1.42 -8.78 -12.81
N GLU A 32 -1.56 -7.47 -13.01
CA GLU A 32 -1.71 -6.88 -14.35
C GLU A 32 -0.48 -7.14 -15.22
N ILE A 33 0.74 -6.93 -14.69
CA ILE A 33 2.00 -7.24 -15.40
C ILE A 33 2.03 -8.71 -15.83
N LEU A 34 1.74 -9.62 -14.90
CA LEU A 34 1.78 -11.06 -15.13
C LEU A 34 0.71 -11.55 -16.12
N LYS A 35 -0.53 -11.04 -16.01
CA LYS A 35 -1.62 -11.40 -16.92
C LYS A 35 -1.37 -10.92 -18.35
N ASN A 36 -0.77 -9.74 -18.51
CA ASN A 36 -0.35 -9.23 -19.82
C ASN A 36 0.80 -10.06 -20.45
N ALA A 37 1.47 -10.89 -19.64
CA ALA A 37 2.54 -11.79 -20.06
C ALA A 37 2.11 -13.28 -20.08
N ASP A 38 0.80 -13.53 -20.14
CA ASP A 38 0.18 -14.86 -20.24
C ASP A 38 0.46 -15.81 -19.05
N PHE A 39 0.75 -15.27 -17.87
CA PHE A 39 0.84 -16.10 -16.67
C PHE A 39 -0.55 -16.54 -16.20
N VAL A 40 -0.65 -17.81 -15.77
CA VAL A 40 -1.89 -18.41 -15.27
C VAL A 40 -2.01 -18.22 -13.75
N GLU A 41 -3.13 -17.67 -13.31
CA GLU A 41 -3.45 -17.52 -11.88
C GLU A 41 -3.81 -18.87 -11.27
N LEU A 42 -3.06 -19.29 -10.25
CA LEU A 42 -3.31 -20.50 -9.47
C LEU A 42 -4.11 -20.15 -8.22
N ASN A 43 -5.17 -20.92 -7.97
CA ASN A 43 -5.91 -20.80 -6.71
C ASN A 43 -5.29 -21.71 -5.64
N GLU A 44 -4.85 -21.09 -4.55
CA GLU A 44 -4.23 -21.77 -3.42
C GLU A 44 -5.14 -22.86 -2.80
N ARG A 45 -6.47 -22.73 -2.91
CA ARG A 45 -7.44 -23.66 -2.35
C ARG A 45 -7.71 -24.90 -3.22
N THR A 46 -7.16 -24.94 -4.43
CA THR A 46 -7.42 -26.01 -5.41
C THR A 46 -6.16 -26.78 -5.79
N LYS A 47 -6.32 -27.95 -6.42
CA LYS A 47 -5.19 -28.67 -7.04
C LYS A 47 -4.56 -27.79 -8.13
N TRP A 48 -3.23 -27.80 -8.21
CA TRP A 48 -2.48 -27.07 -9.24
C TRP A 48 -2.20 -27.97 -10.44
N GLU A 49 -2.37 -27.40 -11.63
CA GLU A 49 -2.03 -28.02 -12.91
C GLU A 49 -0.89 -27.21 -13.50
N ILE A 50 0.33 -27.76 -13.42
CA ILE A 50 1.57 -27.10 -13.80
C ILE A 50 2.29 -27.99 -14.79
N SER A 51 2.78 -27.41 -15.89
CA SER A 51 3.56 -28.10 -16.91
C SER A 51 4.94 -27.45 -17.06
N CYS A 52 5.89 -28.25 -17.55
CA CYS A 52 7.16 -27.72 -18.06
C CYS A 52 6.89 -26.67 -19.14
N GLY A 53 7.70 -25.64 -19.21
CA GLY A 53 7.45 -24.52 -20.13
C GLY A 53 6.42 -23.49 -19.61
N GLY A 54 5.62 -23.83 -18.59
CA GLY A 54 4.49 -23.02 -18.15
C GLY A 54 4.87 -21.83 -17.24
N LYS A 55 3.96 -20.84 -17.19
CA LYS A 55 4.10 -19.60 -16.41
C LYS A 55 2.89 -19.44 -15.49
N TYR A 56 3.13 -19.26 -14.19
CA TYR A 56 2.08 -19.30 -13.18
C TYR A 56 2.30 -18.26 -12.09
N PHE A 57 1.24 -17.83 -11.43
CA PHE A 57 1.35 -17.01 -10.22
C PHE A 57 0.26 -17.36 -9.21
N VAL A 58 0.51 -17.07 -7.93
CA VAL A 58 -0.39 -17.32 -6.81
C VAL A 58 -0.33 -16.15 -5.83
N THR A 59 -1.47 -15.83 -5.20
CA THR A 59 -1.54 -14.82 -4.14
C THR A 59 -1.99 -15.43 -2.82
N ARG A 60 -1.63 -14.78 -1.72
CA ARG A 60 -2.24 -14.98 -0.39
C ARG A 60 -2.61 -13.64 0.22
N ASN A 61 -3.82 -13.58 0.79
CA ASN A 61 -4.44 -12.38 1.36
C ASN A 61 -4.56 -11.19 0.38
N ASP A 62 -4.30 -11.44 -0.91
CA ASP A 62 -4.10 -10.43 -1.94
C ASP A 62 -3.06 -9.36 -1.60
N SER A 63 -2.17 -9.62 -0.64
CA SER A 63 -1.06 -8.73 -0.25
C SER A 63 0.33 -9.35 -0.44
N CYS A 64 0.39 -10.68 -0.60
CA CYS A 64 1.61 -11.41 -0.95
C CYS A 64 1.39 -12.17 -2.26
N ILE A 65 2.41 -12.19 -3.11
CA ILE A 65 2.35 -12.79 -4.46
C ILE A 65 3.65 -13.49 -4.81
N ALA A 66 3.56 -14.66 -5.43
CA ALA A 66 4.67 -15.31 -6.12
C ALA A 66 4.28 -15.61 -7.57
N ALA A 67 5.22 -15.42 -8.48
CA ALA A 67 5.14 -15.86 -9.86
C ALA A 67 6.34 -16.72 -10.20
N PHE A 68 6.15 -17.72 -11.07
CA PHE A 68 7.23 -18.59 -11.48
C PHE A 68 7.06 -19.10 -12.92
N VAL A 69 8.19 -19.39 -13.54
CA VAL A 69 8.32 -19.98 -14.88
C VAL A 69 9.06 -21.30 -14.73
N VAL A 70 8.45 -22.38 -15.20
CA VAL A 70 9.04 -23.72 -15.14
C VAL A 70 9.93 -23.95 -16.35
N GLY A 71 11.14 -24.47 -16.13
CA GLY A 71 12.05 -24.82 -17.23
C GLY A 71 11.44 -25.81 -18.22
N GLU A 72 11.80 -25.71 -19.50
CA GLU A 72 11.22 -26.50 -20.59
C GLU A 72 11.45 -28.02 -20.43
N SER A 73 12.55 -28.38 -19.77
CA SER A 73 13.00 -29.76 -19.59
C SER A 73 13.11 -30.17 -18.11
N PHE A 74 12.41 -29.47 -17.22
CA PHE A 74 12.32 -29.82 -15.81
C PHE A 74 11.75 -31.24 -15.65
N GLY A 75 12.44 -32.14 -14.96
CA GLY A 75 11.94 -33.51 -14.78
C GLY A 75 13.01 -34.52 -14.35
N ARG A 76 12.64 -35.81 -14.29
CA ARG A 76 13.50 -36.90 -13.80
C ARG A 76 14.90 -36.87 -14.43
N GLY A 77 15.92 -36.68 -13.59
CA GLY A 77 17.33 -36.62 -14.01
C GLY A 77 17.81 -35.28 -14.55
N ASN A 78 16.93 -34.27 -14.63
CA ASN A 78 17.23 -32.91 -15.09
C ASN A 78 16.47 -31.85 -14.25
N THR A 79 16.44 -32.03 -12.92
CA THR A 79 15.87 -31.07 -11.98
C THR A 79 16.92 -30.03 -11.61
N GLY A 80 16.68 -28.79 -12.05
CA GLY A 80 17.41 -27.62 -11.56
C GLY A 80 16.96 -27.20 -10.17
N GLY A 81 17.42 -26.02 -9.76
CA GLY A 81 16.97 -25.38 -8.52
C GLY A 81 15.80 -24.42 -8.73
N PHE A 82 15.42 -23.74 -7.66
CA PHE A 82 14.67 -22.49 -7.73
C PHE A 82 15.65 -21.32 -7.77
N CYS A 83 15.46 -20.43 -8.75
CA CYS A 83 16.16 -19.16 -8.84
C CYS A 83 15.20 -18.07 -8.40
N VAL A 84 15.26 -17.68 -7.13
CA VAL A 84 14.25 -16.81 -6.49
C VAL A 84 14.74 -15.37 -6.40
N THR A 85 13.92 -14.40 -6.82
CA THR A 85 14.08 -12.99 -6.44
C THR A 85 13.00 -12.64 -5.43
N ALA A 86 13.39 -12.26 -4.21
CA ALA A 86 12.49 -11.93 -3.12
C ALA A 86 12.48 -10.42 -2.84
N THR A 87 11.29 -9.88 -2.61
CA THR A 87 10.98 -8.46 -2.42
C THR A 87 9.83 -8.30 -1.43
N HIS A 88 9.32 -7.08 -1.21
CA HIS A 88 8.13 -6.84 -0.41
C HIS A 88 7.16 -5.81 -1.01
N THR A 89 5.88 -5.92 -0.66
CA THR A 89 4.76 -5.15 -1.23
C THR A 89 4.33 -3.97 -0.36
N ASP A 90 4.72 -3.98 0.92
CA ASP A 90 4.35 -2.97 1.90
C ASP A 90 5.36 -1.83 1.99
N SER A 91 4.95 -0.78 2.69
CA SER A 91 5.77 0.40 2.95
C SER A 91 5.25 1.08 4.21
N PRO A 92 6.06 1.88 4.92
CA PRO A 92 5.61 2.56 6.11
C PRO A 92 4.50 3.55 5.75
N CYS A 93 3.40 3.50 6.49
CA CYS A 93 2.24 4.35 6.21
C CYS A 93 1.41 4.66 7.45
N LEU A 94 0.49 5.62 7.33
CA LEU A 94 -0.61 5.77 8.27
C LEU A 94 -1.74 4.83 7.83
N ARG A 95 -2.26 4.00 8.74
CA ARG A 95 -3.41 3.13 8.49
C ARG A 95 -4.62 3.61 9.27
N LEU A 96 -5.79 3.54 8.67
CA LEU A 96 -7.04 3.92 9.33
C LEU A 96 -7.40 2.87 10.38
N ARG A 97 -7.67 3.31 11.62
CA ARG A 97 -7.99 2.38 12.72
C ARG A 97 -9.32 1.66 12.49
N PRO A 98 -9.53 0.48 13.13
CA PRO A 98 -10.83 -0.21 13.11
C PRO A 98 -11.96 0.61 13.77
N ASN A 99 -11.62 1.48 14.72
CA ASN A 99 -12.50 2.54 15.22
C ASN A 99 -11.84 3.88 14.90
N ALA A 100 -12.19 4.42 13.74
CA ALA A 100 -11.59 5.62 13.17
C ALA A 100 -12.37 6.90 13.49
N PHE A 101 -13.58 6.80 14.02
CA PHE A 101 -14.37 7.99 14.31
C PHE A 101 -13.86 8.67 15.56
N ALA A 102 -13.30 9.87 15.38
CA ALA A 102 -12.90 10.75 16.47
C ALA A 102 -13.37 12.18 16.18
N GLU A 103 -13.86 12.82 17.23
CA GLU A 103 -14.12 14.26 17.27
C GLU A 103 -13.27 14.84 18.40
N LYS A 104 -12.50 15.89 18.12
CA LYS A 104 -11.63 16.54 19.09
C LYS A 104 -11.79 18.06 18.98
N GLU A 105 -11.61 18.75 20.10
CA GLU A 105 -11.91 20.19 20.25
C GLU A 105 -13.40 20.52 20.01
N GLY A 106 -14.28 19.86 20.77
CA GLY A 106 -15.71 20.14 20.79
C GLY A 106 -16.08 21.26 21.76
N TYR A 107 -16.60 22.37 21.24
CA TYR A 107 -17.31 23.36 22.03
C TYR A 107 -18.81 23.06 21.98
N HIS A 108 -19.42 22.77 23.14
CA HIS A 108 -20.83 22.42 23.26
C HIS A 108 -21.76 23.54 22.75
N MET A 109 -22.68 23.21 21.83
CA MET A 109 -23.92 23.97 21.66
C MET A 109 -25.06 23.26 22.37
N ASN A 110 -25.41 23.74 23.56
CA ASN A 110 -26.79 23.62 24.00
C ASN A 110 -27.61 24.65 23.20
N GLU A 111 -28.72 24.19 22.61
CA GLU A 111 -29.80 24.99 22.01
C GLU A 111 -29.60 25.55 20.60
N LEU A 112 -29.80 24.71 19.58
CA LEU A 112 -30.24 25.19 18.25
C LEU A 112 -31.28 24.22 17.66
N SER A 113 -32.48 24.23 18.24
CA SER A 113 -33.63 23.46 17.75
C SER A 113 -34.58 24.25 16.85
N ARG A 114 -34.25 25.49 16.41
CA ARG A 114 -35.26 26.38 15.77
C ARG A 114 -34.79 27.41 14.72
N VAL A 115 -33.78 27.14 13.88
CA VAL A 115 -33.46 28.12 12.80
C VAL A 115 -33.28 27.44 11.44
N SER A 116 -33.98 28.01 10.44
CA SER A 116 -34.00 27.61 9.03
C SER A 116 -32.63 27.78 8.35
N PRO A 117 -32.28 26.95 7.33
CA PRO A 117 -30.91 26.80 6.83
C PRO A 117 -30.33 28.02 6.09
N VAL A 118 -31.13 29.02 5.74
CA VAL A 118 -30.72 30.10 4.82
C VAL A 118 -30.46 31.44 5.54
N SER A 119 -30.82 31.58 6.82
CA SER A 119 -30.66 32.86 7.55
C SER A 119 -29.42 32.97 8.45
N ALA A 120 -28.57 31.94 8.54
CA ALA A 120 -27.42 31.94 9.45
C ALA A 120 -26.23 32.81 9.02
N ILE A 121 -26.23 33.40 7.82
CA ILE A 121 -25.06 34.13 7.29
C ILE A 121 -25.10 35.66 7.55
N VAL A 122 -26.20 36.25 8.06
CA VAL A 122 -26.26 37.71 8.23
C VAL A 122 -26.78 38.17 9.59
N ARG A 123 -25.83 38.72 10.37
CA ARG A 123 -25.97 39.64 11.53
C ARG A 123 -26.58 39.07 12.82
N ARG A 124 -25.73 39.00 13.86
CA ARG A 124 -25.73 39.97 14.98
C ARG A 124 -24.42 39.94 15.75
N ARG A 125 -24.09 41.09 16.33
CA ARG A 125 -22.91 41.40 17.14
C ARG A 125 -22.64 40.31 18.19
N GLY A 126 -21.42 39.78 18.21
CA GLY A 126 -20.77 39.40 19.47
C GLY A 126 -20.55 37.93 19.81
N GLU A 127 -20.93 36.95 18.98
CA GLU A 127 -20.68 35.53 19.31
C GLU A 127 -20.08 34.74 18.15
N LEU A 128 -19.03 33.99 18.50
CA LEU A 128 -18.09 33.26 17.66
C LEU A 128 -18.78 32.24 16.74
N CYS A 129 -18.36 32.19 15.48
CA CYS A 129 -18.63 31.06 14.59
C CYS A 129 -17.70 29.90 15.01
N LEU A 130 -18.29 28.79 15.48
CA LEU A 130 -17.61 27.59 15.98
C LEU A 130 -17.60 26.52 14.88
N CYS A 131 -16.44 25.95 14.54
CA CYS A 131 -16.29 24.90 13.55
C CYS A 131 -15.60 23.66 14.14
N ASN A 132 -16.35 22.60 14.42
CA ASN A 132 -15.78 21.31 14.81
C ASN A 132 -15.14 20.63 13.59
N GLU A 133 -14.02 19.93 13.77
CA GLU A 133 -13.36 19.13 12.74
C GLU A 133 -13.58 17.63 13.00
N THR A 134 -14.03 16.92 11.98
CA THR A 134 -14.11 15.46 12.00
C THR A 134 -12.76 14.87 11.62
N GLN A 135 -12.21 14.01 12.48
CA GLN A 135 -10.94 13.33 12.24
C GLN A 135 -11.17 11.88 11.84
N GLY A 136 -10.25 11.33 11.05
CA GLY A 136 -10.17 9.89 10.77
C GLY A 136 -8.99 9.30 11.52
N SER A 137 -9.23 8.57 12.61
CA SER A 137 -8.14 8.13 13.47
C SER A 137 -7.23 7.12 12.78
N VAL A 138 -5.92 7.33 12.92
CA VAL A 138 -4.88 6.54 12.27
C VAL A 138 -3.89 5.93 13.25
N GLU A 139 -3.24 4.87 12.80
CA GLU A 139 -2.08 4.26 13.44
C GLU A 139 -0.85 4.28 12.51
N CYS A 140 0.33 4.22 13.11
CA CYS A 140 1.60 4.15 12.39
C CYS A 140 1.93 2.69 12.05
N TYR A 141 2.08 2.39 10.77
CA TYR A 141 2.56 1.11 10.27
C TYR A 141 4.02 1.22 9.82
N GLY A 142 4.90 0.39 10.36
CA GLY A 142 6.32 0.36 10.00
C GLY A 142 7.20 1.49 10.55
N GLY A 143 8.42 1.59 10.02
CA GLY A 143 9.48 2.52 10.46
C GLY A 143 9.43 3.93 9.86
N GLY A 144 8.26 4.51 9.64
CA GLY A 144 8.10 5.72 8.81
C GLY A 144 8.77 6.99 9.35
N LEU A 145 9.18 7.87 8.42
CA LEU A 145 9.59 9.25 8.71
C LEU A 145 8.35 10.14 8.91
N TRP A 146 7.68 10.03 10.04
CA TRP A 146 6.35 10.63 10.26
C TRP A 146 6.26 12.15 10.09
N HIS A 147 7.37 12.88 10.23
CA HIS A 147 7.38 14.32 9.95
C HIS A 147 7.08 14.66 8.49
N THR A 148 7.36 13.76 7.55
CA THR A 148 7.10 13.99 6.12
C THR A 148 5.63 13.83 5.76
N TRP A 149 4.80 13.28 6.65
CA TRP A 149 3.36 13.07 6.44
C TRP A 149 2.53 14.32 6.75
N PHE A 150 3.11 15.29 7.45
CA PHE A 150 2.47 16.57 7.70
C PHE A 150 2.37 17.40 6.41
N ASP A 151 1.33 18.21 6.34
CA ASP A 151 1.06 19.16 5.26
C ASP A 151 1.02 18.57 3.85
N ARG A 152 0.59 17.30 3.74
CA ARG A 152 0.32 16.63 2.46
C ARG A 152 -1.17 16.39 2.28
N GLY A 153 -1.64 16.54 1.04
CA GLY A 153 -2.94 16.03 0.65
C GLY A 153 -2.87 14.51 0.56
N LEU A 154 -3.60 13.82 1.43
CA LEU A 154 -3.55 12.36 1.53
C LEU A 154 -4.84 11.74 0.97
N GLY A 155 -4.68 10.87 -0.02
CA GLY A 155 -5.72 9.94 -0.46
C GLY A 155 -5.78 8.69 0.43
N MET A 156 -6.54 7.70 -0.02
CA MET A 156 -6.74 6.44 0.71
C MET A 156 -6.81 5.26 -0.25
N ALA A 157 -6.17 4.15 0.12
CA ALA A 157 -6.21 2.91 -0.67
C ALA A 157 -6.22 1.70 0.25
N GLY A 158 -6.98 0.66 -0.11
CA GLY A 158 -7.04 -0.56 0.68
C GLY A 158 -8.14 -1.50 0.23
N LYS A 159 -8.68 -2.27 1.18
CA LYS A 159 -9.80 -3.19 0.92
C LYS A 159 -10.91 -3.05 1.94
N VAL A 160 -12.10 -3.45 1.53
CA VAL A 160 -13.29 -3.53 2.39
C VAL A 160 -13.86 -4.94 2.37
N ALA A 161 -14.38 -5.37 3.52
CA ALA A 161 -15.19 -6.57 3.65
C ALA A 161 -16.68 -6.18 3.66
N LEU A 162 -17.47 -6.79 2.79
CA LEU A 162 -18.86 -6.45 2.55
C LEU A 162 -19.74 -7.67 2.70
N ARG A 163 -20.90 -7.53 3.33
CA ARG A 163 -21.97 -8.53 3.28
C ARG A 163 -22.94 -8.22 2.16
N VAL A 164 -23.05 -9.15 1.21
CA VAL A 164 -23.98 -9.09 0.07
C VAL A 164 -24.90 -10.32 0.16
N GLY A 165 -26.13 -10.12 0.64
CA GLY A 165 -26.99 -11.23 1.05
C GLY A 165 -26.34 -12.07 2.15
N ASP A 166 -26.20 -13.38 1.91
CA ASP A 166 -25.57 -14.33 2.84
C ASP A 166 -24.06 -14.52 2.62
N LYS A 167 -23.46 -13.80 1.66
CA LYS A 167 -22.04 -13.93 1.33
C LYS A 167 -21.22 -12.75 1.85
N VAL A 168 -19.95 -13.02 2.15
CA VAL A 168 -18.94 -11.98 2.41
C VAL A 168 -18.04 -11.88 1.19
N GLU A 169 -17.91 -10.66 0.67
CA GLU A 169 -17.02 -10.33 -0.45
C GLU A 169 -16.00 -9.28 -0.03
N GLU A 170 -14.77 -9.41 -0.54
CA GLU A 170 -13.74 -8.37 -0.41
C GLU A 170 -13.69 -7.52 -1.69
N ARG A 171 -13.56 -6.21 -1.56
CA ARG A 171 -13.38 -5.28 -2.69
C ARG A 171 -12.20 -4.34 -2.42
N LEU A 172 -11.37 -4.12 -3.42
CA LEU A 172 -10.36 -3.07 -3.37
C LEU A 172 -11.00 -1.71 -3.61
N LEU A 173 -10.54 -0.72 -2.86
CA LEU A 173 -10.98 0.67 -3.00
C LEU A 173 -9.78 1.59 -2.96
N ARG A 174 -9.73 2.52 -3.91
CA ARG A 174 -8.68 3.53 -4.01
C ARG A 174 -9.27 4.88 -4.38
N ILE A 175 -8.98 5.88 -3.56
CA ILE A 175 -9.38 7.26 -3.75
C ILE A 175 -8.11 8.10 -3.79
N SER A 176 -7.73 8.53 -5.00
CA SER A 176 -6.52 9.31 -5.25
C SER A 176 -6.65 10.79 -4.98
N LYS A 177 -7.88 11.33 -4.86
CA LYS A 177 -8.08 12.72 -4.46
C LYS A 177 -7.63 12.93 -3.00
N PRO A 178 -7.08 14.11 -2.64
CA PRO A 178 -6.73 14.42 -1.26
C PRO A 178 -8.00 14.49 -0.41
N LEU A 179 -8.10 13.57 0.55
CA LEU A 179 -9.21 13.45 1.51
C LEU A 179 -8.80 13.87 2.91
N PHE A 180 -7.59 13.47 3.31
CA PHE A 180 -7.05 13.63 4.64
C PHE A 180 -5.93 14.65 4.62
N TYR A 181 -5.75 15.37 5.74
CA TYR A 181 -4.66 16.31 5.91
C TYR A 181 -4.18 16.30 7.36
N VAL A 182 -2.88 16.14 7.58
CA VAL A 182 -2.25 16.23 8.91
C VAL A 182 -1.58 17.59 9.03
N PRO A 183 -2.18 18.59 9.68
CA PRO A 183 -1.63 19.95 9.70
C PRO A 183 -0.45 20.07 10.67
N ASN A 184 0.58 20.83 10.28
CA ASN A 184 1.55 21.29 11.26
C ASN A 184 0.94 22.31 12.23
N LEU A 185 1.36 22.23 13.50
CA LEU A 185 1.15 23.34 14.43
C LEU A 185 1.96 24.56 13.95
N ALA A 186 1.30 25.71 13.89
CA ALA A 186 1.90 26.98 13.50
C ALA A 186 3.16 27.30 14.34
N ILE A 187 4.23 27.73 13.68
CA ILE A 187 5.52 28.02 14.34
C ILE A 187 5.41 29.05 15.47
N HIS A 188 4.49 30.02 15.35
CA HIS A 188 4.25 31.06 16.34
C HIS A 188 3.75 30.53 17.69
N LEU A 189 3.21 29.31 17.72
CA LEU A 189 2.71 28.64 18.92
C LEU A 189 3.75 27.69 19.54
N LYS A 190 4.94 27.59 18.94
CA LYS A 190 6.03 26.75 19.41
C LYS A 190 7.08 27.59 20.13
N THR A 191 7.64 27.02 21.17
CA THR A 191 8.86 27.51 21.81
C THR A 191 10.07 27.31 20.88
N ALA A 192 11.15 28.06 21.10
CA ALA A 192 12.39 27.92 20.34
C ALA A 192 12.98 26.49 20.41
N GLU A 193 12.82 25.81 21.56
CA GLU A 193 13.27 24.43 21.75
C GLU A 193 12.44 23.43 20.91
N GLU A 194 11.11 23.57 20.90
CA GLU A 194 10.22 22.72 20.09
C GLU A 194 10.49 22.86 18.59
N ILE A 195 10.83 24.06 18.15
CA ILE A 195 11.23 24.34 16.77
C ILE A 195 12.54 23.59 16.42
N GLY A 196 13.52 23.56 17.34
CA GLY A 196 14.81 22.91 17.12
C GLY A 196 14.78 21.37 17.20
N ALA A 197 13.83 20.77 17.92
CA ALA A 197 13.83 19.33 18.20
C ALA A 197 12.85 18.49 17.37
N PHE A 198 11.88 19.12 16.68
CA PHE A 198 10.76 18.49 15.93
C PHE A 198 10.31 17.12 16.48
N LYS A 199 9.91 17.09 17.76
CA LYS A 199 9.39 15.88 18.42
C LYS A 199 7.89 15.76 18.17
N ILE A 200 7.45 14.62 17.66
CA ILE A 200 6.05 14.34 17.34
C ILE A 200 5.52 13.24 18.25
N ASN A 201 4.38 13.49 18.90
CA ASN A 201 3.61 12.42 19.53
C ASN A 201 2.81 11.70 18.45
N LYS A 202 3.18 10.45 18.14
CA LYS A 202 2.56 9.67 17.06
C LYS A 202 1.05 9.44 17.27
N GLU A 203 0.60 9.35 18.52
CA GLU A 203 -0.81 9.12 18.83
C GLU A 203 -1.62 10.41 18.70
N GLN A 204 -1.09 11.53 19.19
CA GLN A 204 -1.87 12.76 19.31
C GLN A 204 -1.73 13.71 18.12
N HIS A 205 -0.57 13.73 17.46
CA HIS A 205 -0.23 14.78 16.47
C HIS A 205 -0.33 14.30 15.02
N LEU A 206 -0.54 13.00 14.77
CA LEU A 206 -0.69 12.43 13.41
C LEU A 206 -2.13 12.20 13.00
N GLN A 207 -3.11 12.63 13.80
CA GLN A 207 -4.52 12.40 13.51
C GLN A 207 -4.98 13.36 12.39
N PRO A 208 -5.34 12.86 11.19
CA PRO A 208 -5.71 13.70 10.07
C PRO A 208 -7.12 14.28 10.22
N ILE A 209 -7.28 15.50 9.70
CA ILE A 209 -8.57 16.14 9.49
C ILE A 209 -9.18 15.60 8.18
N LEU A 210 -10.48 15.33 8.19
CA LEU A 210 -11.25 14.89 7.02
C LEU A 210 -12.17 16.01 6.50
N CYS A 211 -13.01 16.56 7.37
CA CYS A 211 -13.96 17.62 7.02
C CYS A 211 -14.37 18.41 8.27
N SER A 212 -15.05 19.55 8.09
CA SER A 212 -15.69 20.28 9.18
C SER A 212 -17.12 19.80 9.39
N ALA A 213 -17.61 19.88 10.63
CA ALA A 213 -19.00 19.56 10.96
C ALA A 213 -20.01 20.44 10.20
N ILE A 214 -19.65 21.69 9.89
CA ILE A 214 -20.47 22.59 9.08
C ILE A 214 -20.63 22.03 7.66
N ALA A 215 -19.52 21.65 7.03
CA ALA A 215 -19.56 21.08 5.68
C ALA A 215 -20.34 19.76 5.66
N GLU A 216 -20.20 18.95 6.73
CA GLU A 216 -20.94 17.71 6.90
C GLU A 216 -22.45 17.94 6.99
N GLN A 217 -22.90 18.86 7.85
CA GLN A 217 -24.32 19.22 8.00
C GLN A 217 -24.92 19.77 6.69
N LEU A 218 -24.20 20.67 6.01
CA LEU A 218 -24.65 21.24 4.74
C LEU A 218 -24.75 20.18 3.63
N SER A 219 -23.90 19.15 3.67
CA SER A 219 -23.88 18.08 2.68
C SER A 219 -24.99 17.05 2.86
N GLN A 220 -25.60 16.97 4.06
CA GLN A 220 -26.70 16.05 4.36
C GLN A 220 -28.06 16.58 3.89
N GLY A 221 -28.20 17.88 3.59
CA GLY A 221 -29.48 18.50 3.24
C GLY A 221 -30.52 18.45 4.37
N ASN A 222 -31.67 19.09 4.20
CA ASN A 222 -32.83 18.95 5.10
C ASN A 222 -33.55 17.59 4.88
N GLU A 223 -32.80 16.50 4.69
CA GLU A 223 -33.42 15.19 4.62
C GLU A 223 -33.71 14.74 6.05
N ASP A 224 -34.98 14.94 6.46
CA ASP A 224 -35.64 14.33 7.61
C ASP A 224 -35.71 12.78 7.46
N GLU A 225 -34.64 12.13 7.02
CA GLU A 225 -34.56 10.67 7.04
C GLU A 225 -34.10 10.23 8.43
N LYS A 226 -35.12 10.11 9.29
CA LYS A 226 -35.13 9.14 10.38
C LYS A 226 -34.85 7.74 9.82
N GLN A 227 -33.58 7.38 9.69
CA GLN A 227 -33.14 6.00 9.83
C GLN A 227 -32.20 5.92 11.02
N GLU A 228 -32.79 6.04 12.22
CA GLU A 228 -32.23 5.43 13.42
C GLU A 228 -32.25 3.91 13.22
N THR A 229 -31.21 3.35 12.62
CA THR A 229 -30.76 2.01 13.00
C THR A 229 -29.66 2.19 14.04
N LYS A 230 -30.05 2.25 15.31
CA LYS A 230 -29.18 2.21 16.51
C LYS A 230 -28.47 0.86 16.69
N ASP A 231 -28.03 0.22 15.62
CA ASP A 231 -27.48 -1.14 15.64
C ASP A 231 -26.10 -1.22 14.94
N ALA A 232 -25.14 -0.53 15.56
CA ALA A 232 -23.69 -0.80 15.65
C ALA A 232 -23.01 0.51 16.08
N ALA A 233 -21.99 0.45 16.94
CA ALA A 233 -21.16 1.62 17.21
C ALA A 233 -20.63 2.16 15.87
N GLN A 234 -20.88 3.45 15.56
CA GLN A 234 -20.36 4.07 14.36
C GLN A 234 -18.83 4.11 14.45
N ARG A 235 -18.17 3.31 13.60
CA ARG A 235 -16.72 3.12 13.64
C ARG A 235 -15.97 3.97 12.60
N LEU A 236 -16.62 4.34 11.49
CA LEU A 236 -16.09 5.30 10.51
C LEU A 236 -16.74 6.66 10.70
N PRO A 237 -16.03 7.76 10.41
CA PRO A 237 -16.67 9.05 10.22
C PRO A 237 -17.82 8.96 9.20
N PRO A 238 -19.01 9.53 9.48
CA PRO A 238 -20.18 9.39 8.61
C PRO A 238 -19.92 9.82 7.15
N ALA A 239 -19.19 10.92 6.96
CA ALA A 239 -18.77 11.41 5.65
C ALA A 239 -17.96 10.37 4.86
N LEU A 240 -17.01 9.72 5.55
CA LEU A 240 -16.14 8.72 4.95
C LEU A 240 -16.92 7.43 4.66
N GLU A 241 -17.81 7.01 5.55
CA GLU A 241 -18.66 5.84 5.31
C GLU A 241 -19.56 6.03 4.08
N ARG A 242 -20.19 7.21 3.93
CA ARG A 242 -20.97 7.53 2.73
C ARG A 242 -20.11 7.49 1.47
N LEU A 243 -18.92 8.10 1.51
CA LEU A 243 -17.98 8.09 0.39
C LEU A 243 -17.56 6.66 0.01
N VAL A 244 -17.23 5.83 1.00
CA VAL A 244 -16.86 4.42 0.78
C VAL A 244 -18.03 3.66 0.13
N ARG A 245 -19.24 3.78 0.67
CA ARG A 245 -20.43 3.12 0.11
C ARG A 245 -20.74 3.57 -1.31
N GLN A 246 -20.63 4.87 -1.60
CA GLN A 246 -20.80 5.41 -2.96
C GLN A 246 -19.75 4.87 -3.92
N THR A 247 -18.49 4.79 -3.48
CA THR A 247 -17.36 4.33 -4.32
C THR A 247 -17.44 2.83 -4.63
N ILE A 248 -18.02 2.02 -3.74
CA ILE A 248 -18.15 0.57 -3.93
C ILE A 248 -19.22 0.22 -4.99
N GLU A 249 -20.20 1.11 -5.22
CA GLU A 249 -21.27 0.92 -6.21
C GLU A 249 -22.08 -0.39 -6.05
N LEU A 250 -22.26 -0.86 -4.81
CA LEU A 250 -23.06 -2.06 -4.50
C LEU A 250 -24.25 -1.72 -3.56
N PRO A 251 -25.42 -1.36 -4.12
CA PRO A 251 -26.63 -1.10 -3.34
C PRO A 251 -27.02 -2.30 -2.48
N GLY A 252 -27.33 -2.06 -1.20
CA GLY A 252 -27.74 -3.10 -0.25
C GLY A 252 -26.60 -3.89 0.39
N ALA A 253 -25.34 -3.67 -0.02
CA ALA A 253 -24.19 -4.24 0.67
C ALA A 253 -23.98 -3.59 2.05
N LYS A 254 -23.78 -4.40 3.09
CA LYS A 254 -23.42 -3.90 4.43
C LYS A 254 -21.90 -3.92 4.59
N LEU A 255 -21.29 -2.76 4.86
CA LEU A 255 -19.88 -2.67 5.23
C LEU A 255 -19.64 -3.38 6.56
N LEU A 256 -18.78 -4.39 6.54
CA LEU A 256 -18.42 -5.18 7.73
C LEU A 256 -17.14 -4.67 8.37
N ASP A 257 -16.09 -4.48 7.56
CA ASP A 257 -14.79 -3.99 8.02
C ASP A 257 -13.96 -3.42 6.87
N TRP A 258 -12.81 -2.83 7.19
CA TRP A 258 -11.89 -2.27 6.22
C TRP A 258 -10.43 -2.42 6.66
N ASP A 259 -9.56 -2.28 5.68
CA ASP A 259 -8.13 -2.12 5.88
C ASP A 259 -7.62 -1.07 4.89
N PHE A 260 -7.36 0.13 5.38
CA PHE A 260 -7.01 1.29 4.57
C PHE A 260 -5.67 1.88 4.96
N CYS A 261 -4.82 2.09 3.97
CA CYS A 261 -3.62 2.90 4.05
C CYS A 261 -3.93 4.31 3.55
N LEU A 262 -3.44 5.34 4.23
CA LEU A 262 -3.35 6.68 3.66
C LEU A 262 -2.17 6.71 2.69
N MET A 263 -2.32 7.46 1.60
CA MET A 263 -1.29 7.60 0.57
C MET A 263 -1.18 9.05 0.14
N ASP A 264 0.01 9.51 -0.24
CA ASP A 264 0.18 10.82 -0.87
C ASP A 264 -0.65 10.89 -2.16
N ALA A 265 -1.50 11.91 -2.27
CA ALA A 265 -2.32 12.15 -3.46
C ALA A 265 -1.50 12.71 -4.63
N THR A 266 -0.28 13.18 -4.37
CA THR A 266 0.63 13.70 -5.39
C THR A 266 1.18 12.54 -6.25
N PRO A 267 0.97 12.57 -7.58
CA PRO A 267 1.51 11.54 -8.46
C PRO A 267 3.04 11.52 -8.48
N SER A 268 3.59 10.31 -8.56
CA SER A 268 5.01 10.05 -8.79
C SER A 268 5.43 10.54 -10.17
N ARG A 269 6.65 11.06 -10.30
CA ARG A 269 7.14 11.73 -11.51
C ARG A 269 8.65 11.63 -11.66
N LEU A 270 9.14 11.95 -12.87
CA LEU A 270 10.54 12.28 -13.07
C LEU A 270 10.84 13.67 -12.52
N SER A 271 12.04 13.87 -11.98
CA SER A 271 12.52 15.14 -11.44
C SER A 271 14.00 15.37 -11.75
N GLY A 272 14.52 16.55 -11.41
CA GLY A 272 15.87 16.99 -11.79
C GLY A 272 15.91 17.77 -13.11
N ILE A 273 16.98 18.54 -13.33
CA ILE A 273 17.15 19.41 -14.52
C ILE A 273 17.13 18.57 -15.80
N HIS A 274 17.58 17.32 -15.74
CA HIS A 274 17.65 16.39 -16.86
C HIS A 274 16.59 15.28 -16.77
N SER A 275 15.61 15.38 -15.87
CA SER A 275 14.63 14.32 -15.60
C SER A 275 15.28 12.98 -15.24
N GLU A 276 16.41 13.04 -14.52
CA GLU A 276 17.24 11.90 -14.18
C GLU A 276 16.78 11.16 -12.92
N PHE A 277 15.98 11.79 -12.06
CA PHE A 277 15.53 11.21 -10.80
C PHE A 277 14.08 10.74 -10.87
N ILE A 278 13.74 9.73 -10.08
CA ILE A 278 12.36 9.32 -9.82
C ILE A 278 11.99 9.82 -8.42
N GLU A 279 10.96 10.66 -8.36
CA GLU A 279 10.34 11.10 -7.12
C GLU A 279 9.03 10.35 -6.92
N SER A 280 8.98 9.50 -5.90
CA SER A 280 7.81 8.66 -5.64
C SER A 280 7.73 8.25 -4.17
N PRO A 281 6.53 8.19 -3.57
CA PRO A 281 6.34 7.43 -2.33
C PRO A 281 6.51 5.93 -2.61
N ARG A 282 6.91 5.14 -1.61
CA ARG A 282 6.96 3.66 -1.69
C ARG A 282 7.99 3.11 -2.69
N LEU A 283 9.03 3.87 -3.05
CA LEU A 283 10.18 3.32 -3.77
C LEU A 283 10.73 2.10 -3.04
N ASP A 284 10.87 2.26 -1.73
CA ASP A 284 11.03 1.19 -0.75
C ASP A 284 9.67 0.48 -0.53
N ASN A 285 9.47 -0.74 -1.03
CA ASN A 285 10.35 -1.51 -1.93
C ASN A 285 9.68 -1.86 -3.27
N LEU A 286 8.70 -1.06 -3.69
CA LEU A 286 8.00 -1.29 -4.94
C LEU A 286 8.90 -1.14 -6.16
N ALA A 287 10.05 -0.46 -6.05
CA ALA A 287 11.06 -0.44 -7.10
C ALA A 287 11.68 -1.83 -7.35
N SER A 288 12.06 -2.56 -6.29
CA SER A 288 12.55 -3.94 -6.43
C SER A 288 11.45 -4.88 -6.87
N THR A 289 10.24 -4.74 -6.30
CA THR A 289 9.07 -5.55 -6.70
C THR A 289 8.78 -5.38 -8.19
N PHE A 290 8.72 -4.15 -8.70
CA PHE A 290 8.54 -3.93 -10.14
C PHE A 290 9.66 -4.58 -10.97
N ALA A 291 10.92 -4.35 -10.59
CA ALA A 291 12.07 -4.89 -11.32
C ALA A 291 12.10 -6.42 -11.32
N ALA A 292 11.80 -7.07 -10.20
CA ALA A 292 11.79 -8.53 -10.07
C ALA A 292 10.75 -9.19 -10.98
N PHE A 293 9.54 -8.64 -11.03
CA PHE A 293 8.46 -9.20 -11.84
C PHE A 293 8.60 -8.87 -13.34
N GLU A 294 9.08 -7.67 -13.71
CA GLU A 294 9.44 -7.37 -15.10
C GLU A 294 10.59 -8.28 -15.58
N ALA A 295 11.62 -8.46 -14.75
CA ALA A 295 12.74 -9.36 -15.08
C ALA A 295 12.27 -10.81 -15.27
N LEU A 296 11.33 -11.29 -14.47
CA LEU A 296 10.76 -12.63 -14.64
C LEU A 296 9.96 -12.76 -15.96
N VAL A 297 9.21 -11.71 -16.33
CA VAL A 297 8.47 -11.66 -17.60
C VAL A 297 9.40 -11.66 -18.80
N GLU A 298 10.50 -10.90 -18.73
CA GLU A 298 11.50 -10.77 -19.79
C GLU A 298 12.53 -11.92 -19.80
N ALA A 299 12.60 -12.73 -18.74
CA ALA A 299 13.57 -13.79 -18.60
C ALA A 299 13.43 -14.83 -19.72
N LYS A 300 14.57 -15.17 -20.33
CA LYS A 300 14.64 -16.36 -21.18
C LYS A 300 14.44 -17.59 -20.31
N GLN A 301 13.62 -18.52 -20.80
CA GLN A 301 13.29 -19.72 -20.06
C GLN A 301 14.55 -20.52 -19.74
N SER A 302 14.71 -20.93 -18.47
CA SER A 302 15.75 -21.90 -18.10
C SER A 302 15.43 -23.25 -18.72
N LYS A 303 16.45 -24.07 -18.95
CA LYS A 303 16.25 -25.46 -19.38
C LYS A 303 15.66 -26.29 -18.25
N SER A 304 16.23 -26.18 -17.05
CA SER A 304 15.97 -27.10 -15.93
C SER A 304 15.55 -26.41 -14.63
N ASP A 305 15.73 -25.10 -14.50
CA ASP A 305 15.40 -24.38 -13.26
C ASP A 305 13.96 -23.84 -13.27
N ILE A 306 13.45 -23.60 -12.07
CA ILE A 306 12.22 -22.82 -11.87
C ILE A 306 12.65 -21.39 -11.51
N LEU A 307 12.39 -20.45 -12.40
CA LEU A 307 12.61 -19.03 -12.12
C LEU A 307 11.41 -18.52 -11.32
N MET A 308 11.65 -17.82 -10.21
CA MET A 308 10.58 -17.35 -9.32
C MET A 308 10.82 -15.91 -8.86
N ALA A 309 9.78 -15.09 -8.87
CA ALA A 309 9.74 -13.80 -8.19
C ALA A 309 8.69 -13.87 -7.08
N VAL A 310 9.01 -13.36 -5.90
CA VAL A 310 8.11 -13.31 -4.75
C VAL A 310 8.15 -11.93 -4.10
N ALA A 311 6.98 -11.40 -3.75
CA ALA A 311 6.84 -10.19 -2.96
C ALA A 311 6.00 -10.50 -1.72
N PHE A 312 6.64 -10.41 -0.56
CA PHE A 312 6.02 -10.63 0.74
C PHE A 312 5.32 -9.38 1.25
N ASP A 313 4.39 -9.55 2.19
CA ASP A 313 3.80 -8.44 2.94
C ASP A 313 4.45 -8.38 4.33
N HIS A 314 4.23 -7.31 5.08
CA HIS A 314 4.69 -7.16 6.46
C HIS A 314 6.20 -7.11 6.69
N GLU A 315 7.02 -6.75 5.70
CA GLU A 315 8.47 -6.59 5.92
C GLU A 315 8.73 -5.50 6.97
N GLU A 316 8.03 -4.38 6.84
CA GLU A 316 8.22 -3.16 7.65
C GLU A 316 7.85 -3.32 9.13
N VAL A 317 7.23 -4.46 9.48
CA VAL A 317 6.81 -4.80 10.84
C VAL A 317 7.40 -6.13 11.33
N GLY A 318 8.40 -6.67 10.62
CA GLY A 318 9.19 -7.83 11.07
C GLY A 318 8.84 -9.17 10.43
N SER A 319 7.99 -9.20 9.40
CA SER A 319 7.67 -10.38 8.57
C SER A 319 6.97 -11.55 9.26
N GLU A 320 6.59 -11.43 10.54
CA GLU A 320 5.91 -12.46 11.32
C GLU A 320 4.39 -12.48 11.07
N SER A 321 3.98 -12.93 9.89
CA SER A 321 2.56 -13.09 9.53
C SER A 321 2.36 -14.26 8.57
N LEU A 322 1.12 -14.62 8.23
CA LEU A 322 0.85 -15.68 7.24
C LEU A 322 1.26 -15.34 5.79
N SER A 323 1.52 -14.05 5.53
CA SER A 323 1.90 -13.50 4.22
C SER A 323 3.32 -12.89 4.22
N GLY A 324 4.00 -12.90 5.37
CA GLY A 324 5.35 -12.36 5.52
C GLY A 324 6.44 -13.38 5.26
N ALA A 325 7.67 -12.87 5.14
CA ALA A 325 8.84 -13.68 4.79
C ALA A 325 9.21 -14.71 5.87
N ASN A 326 8.84 -14.48 7.15
CA ASN A 326 9.08 -15.44 8.24
C ASN A 326 7.98 -16.52 8.34
N SER A 327 7.16 -16.68 7.29
CA SER A 327 6.13 -17.71 7.20
C SER A 327 6.62 -18.93 6.43
N ASN A 328 5.82 -20.00 6.43
CA ASN A 328 6.07 -21.17 5.60
C ASN A 328 5.59 -21.00 4.14
N ILE A 329 5.21 -19.79 3.71
CA ILE A 329 4.51 -19.59 2.43
C ILE A 329 5.37 -19.93 1.22
N LEU A 330 6.63 -19.50 1.21
CA LEU A 330 7.55 -19.76 0.11
C LEU A 330 7.81 -21.26 -0.04
N GLU A 331 8.14 -21.93 1.07
CA GLU A 331 8.32 -23.39 1.10
C GLU A 331 7.05 -24.11 0.63
N THR A 332 5.86 -23.66 1.09
CA THR A 332 4.58 -24.23 0.68
C THR A 332 4.39 -24.14 -0.82
N TRP A 333 4.63 -22.97 -1.42
CA TRP A 333 4.48 -22.79 -2.86
C TRP A 333 5.52 -23.59 -3.66
N MET A 334 6.78 -23.61 -3.24
CA MET A 334 7.82 -24.43 -3.87
C MET A 334 7.44 -25.92 -3.86
N ARG A 335 7.08 -26.47 -2.70
CA ARG A 335 6.67 -27.88 -2.57
C ARG A 335 5.44 -28.21 -3.39
N ARG A 336 4.47 -27.30 -3.47
CA ARG A 336 3.26 -27.50 -4.29
C ARG A 336 3.57 -27.46 -5.78
N SER A 337 4.46 -26.58 -6.23
CA SER A 337 4.93 -26.57 -7.62
C SER A 337 5.61 -27.88 -7.98
N LEU A 338 6.52 -28.36 -7.14
CA LEU A 338 7.21 -29.64 -7.34
C LEU A 338 6.24 -30.83 -7.35
N ARG A 339 5.26 -30.85 -6.42
CA ARG A 339 4.24 -31.89 -6.37
C ARG A 339 3.35 -31.90 -7.62
N ALA A 340 2.98 -30.73 -8.12
CA ALA A 340 2.17 -30.61 -9.34
C ALA A 340 2.95 -31.02 -10.60
N LEU A 341 4.28 -30.85 -10.58
CA LEU A 341 5.21 -31.32 -11.61
C LEU A 341 5.58 -32.80 -11.48
N GLU A 342 5.01 -33.51 -10.50
CA GLU A 342 5.33 -34.92 -10.21
C GLU A 342 6.83 -35.15 -10.01
N CYS A 343 7.52 -34.17 -9.41
CA CYS A 343 8.94 -34.26 -9.11
C CYS A 343 9.20 -35.30 -8.01
N GLU A 344 10.08 -36.26 -8.29
CA GLU A 344 10.47 -37.32 -7.34
C GLU A 344 11.76 -37.01 -6.58
N ASP A 345 12.55 -36.06 -7.07
CA ASP A 345 13.79 -35.66 -6.44
C ASP A 345 13.52 -35.04 -5.07
N ASP A 346 14.44 -35.27 -4.13
CA ASP A 346 14.29 -34.81 -2.76
C ASP A 346 14.28 -33.27 -2.69
N PHE A 347 13.39 -32.72 -1.86
CA PHE A 347 13.24 -31.27 -1.74
C PHE A 347 14.54 -30.58 -1.28
N TYR A 348 15.31 -31.20 -0.38
CA TYR A 348 16.54 -30.63 0.11
C TYR A 348 17.67 -30.70 -0.93
N GLU A 349 17.66 -31.69 -1.81
CA GLU A 349 18.56 -31.71 -2.98
C GLU A 349 18.25 -30.56 -3.94
N ILE A 350 16.97 -30.26 -4.17
CA ILE A 350 16.55 -29.12 -4.99
C ILE A 350 16.93 -27.81 -4.30
N LEU A 351 16.74 -27.69 -2.98
CA LEU A 351 17.18 -26.52 -2.22
C LEU A 351 18.69 -26.29 -2.32
N ALA A 352 19.49 -27.35 -2.29
CA ALA A 352 20.95 -27.24 -2.43
C ALA A 352 21.39 -26.73 -3.82
N LYS A 353 20.53 -26.85 -4.84
CA LYS A 353 20.72 -26.28 -6.18
C LYS A 353 20.11 -24.87 -6.34
N SER A 354 19.35 -24.42 -5.35
CA SER A 354 18.58 -23.17 -5.41
C SER A 354 19.38 -21.99 -4.90
N PHE A 355 19.00 -20.78 -5.32
CA PHE A 355 19.51 -19.55 -4.73
C PHE A 355 18.40 -18.50 -4.61
N ILE A 356 18.59 -17.56 -3.69
CA ILE A 356 17.68 -16.44 -3.48
C ILE A 356 18.46 -15.12 -3.55
N VAL A 357 17.96 -14.19 -4.36
CA VAL A 357 18.35 -12.79 -4.36
C VAL A 357 17.32 -12.04 -3.53
N SER A 358 17.71 -11.59 -2.34
CA SER A 358 16.91 -10.64 -1.56
C SER A 358 17.14 -9.25 -2.13
N SER A 359 16.12 -8.67 -2.77
CA SER A 359 16.20 -7.36 -3.41
C SER A 359 15.41 -6.34 -2.60
N ASP A 360 16.15 -5.42 -2.01
CA ASP A 360 15.62 -4.27 -1.28
C ASP A 360 16.39 -3.00 -1.62
N MET A 361 15.79 -1.85 -1.36
CA MET A 361 16.39 -0.55 -1.63
C MET A 361 17.64 -0.34 -0.78
N ALA A 362 18.65 0.30 -1.38
CA ALA A 362 19.88 0.67 -0.70
C ALA A 362 19.97 2.19 -0.52
N HIS A 363 20.73 2.62 0.50
CA HIS A 363 20.94 4.03 0.77
C HIS A 363 22.07 4.62 -0.08
N ALA A 364 21.72 5.41 -1.10
CA ALA A 364 22.69 6.26 -1.79
C ALA A 364 23.35 7.24 -0.80
N VAL A 365 24.59 7.65 -1.08
CA VAL A 365 25.25 8.68 -0.27
C VAL A 365 24.44 9.97 -0.33
N HIS A 366 23.96 10.40 0.83
CA HIS A 366 23.27 11.68 0.94
C HIS A 366 24.31 12.81 0.94
N PRO A 367 24.27 13.76 -0.01
CA PRO A 367 25.32 14.78 -0.14
C PRO A 367 25.44 15.67 1.11
N ASN A 368 24.32 15.98 1.77
CA ASN A 368 24.31 16.78 3.01
C ASN A 368 24.62 16.00 4.30
N TYR A 369 24.74 14.66 4.23
CA TYR A 369 24.95 13.78 5.39
C TYR A 369 25.91 12.65 5.05
N SER A 370 26.94 12.96 4.25
CA SER A 370 27.87 11.94 3.74
C SER A 370 28.72 11.26 4.82
N ASP A 371 28.78 11.84 6.02
CA ASP A 371 29.40 11.30 7.23
C ASP A 371 28.68 10.07 7.78
N LYS A 372 27.41 9.84 7.40
CA LYS A 372 26.64 8.67 7.81
C LYS A 372 27.01 7.39 7.07
N HIS A 373 27.71 7.50 5.94
CA HIS A 373 28.15 6.34 5.17
C HIS A 373 29.56 5.90 5.57
N GLN A 374 29.78 4.58 5.51
CA GLN A 374 31.13 4.03 5.64
C GLN A 374 32.01 4.56 4.50
N SER A 375 33.26 4.93 4.80
CA SER A 375 34.14 5.69 3.89
C SER A 375 34.41 5.02 2.53
N LEU A 376 34.43 3.69 2.49
CA LEU A 376 34.67 2.83 1.32
C LEU A 376 33.39 2.29 0.66
N HIS A 377 32.23 2.40 1.32
CA HIS A 377 30.95 1.89 0.81
C HIS A 377 29.98 3.05 0.58
N LYS A 378 30.08 3.63 -0.61
CA LYS A 378 29.40 4.87 -1.00
C LYS A 378 28.61 4.68 -2.29
N PRO A 379 27.45 4.02 -2.25
CA PRO A 379 26.59 3.86 -3.42
C PRO A 379 26.23 5.24 -3.98
N ALA A 380 26.39 5.40 -5.30
CA ALA A 380 26.08 6.64 -6.00
C ALA A 380 24.94 6.40 -6.99
N MET A 381 24.05 7.38 -7.11
CA MET A 381 22.99 7.35 -8.12
C MET A 381 23.60 7.16 -9.53
N HIS A 382 22.90 6.40 -10.37
CA HIS A 382 23.29 6.08 -11.75
C HIS A 382 24.58 5.27 -11.93
N LYS A 383 25.27 4.90 -10.84
CA LYS A 383 26.32 3.88 -10.90
C LYS A 383 25.69 2.52 -10.66
N ALA A 384 25.99 1.56 -11.53
CA ALA A 384 25.46 0.21 -11.39
C ALA A 384 25.85 -0.40 -10.04
N SER A 385 24.90 -1.12 -9.44
CA SER A 385 25.14 -1.99 -8.29
C SER A 385 25.93 -3.22 -8.75
N PHE A 386 27.24 -3.06 -8.92
CA PHE A 386 28.17 -4.20 -8.92
C PHE A 386 28.91 -4.15 -7.60
N GLY A 387 28.34 -4.86 -6.62
CA GLY A 387 29.02 -5.28 -5.40
C GLY A 387 29.50 -6.70 -5.60
#